data_AF-A0A419X4F9-F1
#
_entry.id   AF-A0A419X4F9-F1
#
_cell.length_a   1.000
_cell.length_b   1.000
_cell.length_c   1.000
_cell.angle_alpha   90.00
_cell.angle_beta   90.00
_cell.angle_gamma   90.00
#
_symmetry.space_group_name_H-M   'P 1'
#
loop_
_entity.id
_entity.type
_entity.pdbx_description
1 polymer ?
#
loop_
_entity_poly.entity_id
_entity_poly.type
_entity_poly.pdbx_seq_one_letter_code
_entity_poly.pdbx_strand_id
1 'polypeptide(L)'
;MLEKLLKNTKDYFWRLNRDGDVVLGSSDIEPKAKITFTITKKWVNIAPIVEDSPGNYIGKPENFLKKSNEYELIINLVKAVKTYLKDDPKIDHEKCLNNTMKLLQDYYS
;
A
#
# COMPACT_ATOMS: atom_id res chain seq x y z
N MET A 1 6.72 5.77 -6.52
CA MET A 1 5.66 5.62 -5.49
C MET A 1 6.20 5.25 -4.10
N LEU A 2 6.96 4.16 -3.95
CA LEU A 2 7.40 3.63 -2.65
C LEU A 2 8.10 4.64 -1.73
N GLU A 3 9.03 5.44 -2.26
CA GLU A 3 9.71 6.46 -1.46
C GLU A 3 8.77 7.55 -0.92
N LYS A 4 7.75 7.93 -1.70
CA LYS A 4 6.73 8.91 -1.29
C LYS A 4 5.89 8.36 -0.15
N LEU A 5 5.53 7.07 -0.23
CA LEU A 5 4.82 6.36 0.84
C LEU A 5 5.67 6.27 2.12
N LEU A 6 6.98 6.01 1.97
CA LEU A 6 7.90 5.92 3.12
C LEU A 6 8.08 7.28 3.82
N LYS A 7 8.22 8.37 3.07
CA LYS A 7 8.37 9.73 3.64
C LYS A 7 7.10 10.27 4.28
N ASN A 8 5.93 9.88 3.76
CA ASN A 8 4.63 10.43 4.16
C ASN A 8 3.69 9.34 4.70
N THR A 9 4.23 8.35 5.41
CA THR A 9 3.47 7.16 5.85
C THR A 9 2.18 7.52 6.59
N LYS A 10 2.22 8.56 7.43
CA LYS A 10 1.06 9.03 8.22
C LYS A 10 -0.08 9.65 7.40
N ASP A 11 0.18 10.05 6.16
CA ASP A 11 -0.80 10.77 5.33
C ASP A 11 -1.67 9.82 4.50
N TYR A 12 -1.45 8.51 4.63
CA TYR A 12 -2.08 7.47 3.84
C TYR A 12 -2.81 6.46 4.71
N PHE A 13 -3.82 5.84 4.11
CA PHE A 13 -4.65 4.84 4.74
C PHE A 13 -3.99 3.46 4.68
N TRP A 14 -3.62 2.95 5.86
CA TRP A 14 -2.98 1.65 6.02
C TRP A 14 -3.83 0.72 6.87
N ARG A 15 -3.79 -0.57 6.53
CA ARG A 15 -4.34 -1.65 7.36
C ARG A 15 -3.35 -2.82 7.38
N LEU A 16 -3.47 -3.65 8.41
CA LEU A 16 -2.84 -4.97 8.45
C LEU A 16 -3.90 -6.02 8.20
N ASN A 17 -3.64 -6.98 7.30
CA ASN A 17 -4.48 -8.16 7.19
C ASN A 17 -4.11 -9.18 8.29
N ARG A 18 -4.89 -10.27 8.36
CA ARG A 18 -4.66 -11.35 9.34
C ARG A 18 -3.32 -12.06 9.15
N ASP A 19 -2.85 -12.13 7.91
CA ASP A 19 -1.59 -12.77 7.54
C ASP A 19 -0.35 -11.89 7.82
N GLY A 20 -0.58 -10.64 8.27
CA GLY A 20 0.46 -9.68 8.62
C GLY A 20 1.03 -8.91 7.43
N ASP A 21 0.40 -9.00 6.25
CA ASP A 21 0.66 -8.12 5.11
C ASP A 21 0.19 -6.70 5.42
N VAL A 22 0.85 -5.74 4.78
CA VAL A 22 0.45 -4.34 4.82
C VAL A 22 -0.43 -4.05 3.61
N VAL A 23 -1.57 -3.42 3.85
CA VAL A 23 -2.49 -2.99 2.80
C VAL A 23 -2.55 -1.47 2.78
N LEU A 24 -2.31 -0.88 1.62
CA LEU A 24 -2.54 0.53 1.32
C LEU A 24 -3.91 0.66 0.64
N GLY A 25 -4.76 1.55 1.13
CA GLY A 25 -6.05 1.85 0.50
C GLY A 25 -7.16 0.87 0.87
N SER A 26 -8.19 0.80 0.03
CA SER A 26 -9.40 0.02 0.28
C SER A 26 -10.03 -0.48 -1.03
N SER A 27 -10.54 -1.72 -1.01
CA SER A 27 -11.39 -2.26 -2.08
C SER A 27 -12.85 -2.38 -1.66
N ASP A 28 -13.19 -1.91 -0.47
CA ASP A 28 -14.52 -2.10 0.12
C ASP A 28 -15.45 -0.92 -0.21
N ILE A 29 -14.90 0.16 -0.76
CA ILE A 29 -15.57 1.42 -1.05
C ILE A 29 -15.17 1.85 -2.46
N GLU A 30 -16.13 2.35 -3.24
CA GLU A 30 -15.90 2.91 -4.57
C GLU A 30 -15.28 4.32 -4.50
N PRO A 31 -14.32 4.65 -5.38
CA PRO A 31 -13.68 3.79 -6.37
C PRO A 31 -12.76 2.75 -5.71
N LYS A 32 -12.68 1.50 -6.18
CA LYS A 32 -11.81 0.50 -5.54
C LYS A 32 -10.33 0.73 -5.87
N ALA A 33 -9.51 0.95 -4.85
CA ALA A 33 -8.06 1.06 -5.02
C ALA A 33 -7.32 0.57 -3.76
N LYS A 34 -6.61 -0.54 -3.89
CA LYS A 34 -5.70 -1.04 -2.85
C LYS A 34 -4.41 -1.64 -3.41
N ILE A 35 -3.38 -1.65 -2.58
CA ILE A 35 -2.15 -2.39 -2.82
C ILE A 35 -1.85 -3.25 -1.60
N THR A 36 -1.66 -4.55 -1.81
CA THR A 36 -1.15 -5.46 -0.78
C THR A 36 0.36 -5.62 -0.92
N PHE A 37 1.09 -5.46 0.18
CA PHE A 37 2.52 -5.68 0.29
C PHE A 37 2.79 -6.95 1.10
N THR A 38 3.29 -7.98 0.43
CA THR A 38 3.66 -9.26 1.06
C THR A 38 5.17 -9.39 1.15
N ILE A 39 5.64 -9.83 2.32
CA ILE A 39 7.07 -9.95 2.62
C ILE A 39 7.42 -11.37 3.01
N THR A 40 8.48 -11.90 2.40
CA THR A 40 9.14 -13.12 2.85
C THR A 40 10.64 -12.91 3.04
N LYS A 41 11.31 -13.94 3.57
CA LYS A 41 12.78 -13.95 3.71
C LYS A 41 13.53 -13.92 2.38
N LYS A 42 12.88 -14.23 1.24
CA LYS A 42 13.53 -14.39 -0.07
C LYS A 42 13.06 -13.38 -1.11
N TRP A 43 11.81 -12.93 -1.01
CA TRP A 43 11.17 -12.05 -1.97
C TRP A 43 10.10 -11.18 -1.31
N VAL A 44 9.72 -10.10 -1.99
CA VAL A 44 8.54 -9.29 -1.67
C VAL A 44 7.65 -9.19 -2.90
N ASN A 45 6.36 -8.97 -2.65
CA ASN A 45 5.35 -8.79 -3.69
C ASN A 45 4.57 -7.51 -3.44
N ILE A 46 4.25 -6.82 -4.54
CA ILE A 46 3.27 -5.75 -4.60
C ILE A 46 2.10 -6.27 -5.43
N ALA A 47 0.90 -6.33 -4.86
CA ALA A 47 -0.31 -6.78 -5.55
C ALA A 47 -1.37 -5.66 -5.55
N PRO A 48 -1.44 -4.85 -6.62
CA PRO A 48 -2.43 -3.80 -6.76
C PRO A 48 -3.77 -4.34 -7.26
N ILE A 49 -4.85 -3.74 -6.77
CA ILE A 49 -6.22 -3.84 -7.29
C ILE A 49 -6.73 -2.41 -7.39
N VAL A 50 -6.75 -1.88 -8.60
CA VAL A 50 -7.18 -0.50 -8.90
C VAL A 50 -8.19 -0.54 -10.02
N GLU A 51 -9.39 -0.03 -9.75
CA GLU A 51 -10.53 0.03 -10.65
C GLU A 51 -10.54 1.37 -11.37
N ASP A 52 -10.42 1.32 -12.69
CA ASP A 52 -10.48 2.48 -13.58
C ASP A 52 -11.93 2.85 -13.91
N SER A 53 -12.73 1.83 -14.21
CA SER A 53 -14.18 1.88 -14.40
C SER A 53 -14.80 0.61 -13.82
N PRO A 54 -16.12 0.57 -13.55
CA PRO A 54 -16.74 -0.57 -12.87
C PRO A 54 -16.41 -1.91 -13.55
N GLY A 55 -15.68 -2.76 -12.84
CA GLY A 55 -15.21 -4.06 -13.32
C GLY A 55 -13.91 -4.07 -14.14
N ASN A 56 -13.34 -2.91 -14.47
CA ASN A 56 -12.08 -2.78 -15.22
C ASN A 56 -10.90 -2.49 -14.28
N TYR A 57 -10.01 -3.47 -14.10
CA TYR A 57 -8.86 -3.36 -13.19
C TYR A 57 -7.54 -3.26 -13.96
N ILE A 58 -6.70 -2.29 -13.59
CA ILE A 58 -5.52 -1.91 -14.38
C ILE A 58 -4.16 -2.22 -13.70
N GLY A 59 -4.16 -2.60 -12.42
CA GLY A 59 -2.94 -2.93 -11.67
C GLY A 59 -2.40 -4.34 -11.99
N LYS A 60 -1.07 -4.48 -12.08
CA LYS A 60 -0.39 -5.78 -12.22
C LYS A 60 0.50 -6.10 -11.01
N PRO A 61 0.49 -7.35 -10.51
CA PRO A 61 1.40 -7.75 -9.44
C PRO A 61 2.87 -7.76 -9.88
N GLU A 62 3.75 -7.34 -8.99
CA GLU A 62 5.20 -7.34 -9.19
C GLU A 62 5.91 -8.10 -8.07
N ASN A 63 6.96 -8.84 -8.42
CA ASN A 63 7.75 -9.63 -7.47
C ASN A 63 9.21 -9.22 -7.53
N PHE A 64 9.80 -9.01 -6.36
CA PHE A 64 11.18 -8.57 -6.22
C PHE A 64 11.96 -9.50 -5.30
N LEU A 65 13.17 -9.88 -5.68
CA LEU A 65 14.05 -10.74 -4.89
C LEU A 65 14.87 -9.91 -3.89
N LYS A 66 15.32 -10.53 -2.79
CA LYS A 66 16.08 -9.92 -1.67
C LYS A 66 17.25 -8.99 -2.03
N LYS A 67 17.79 -9.06 -3.24
CA LYS A 67 18.94 -8.27 -3.67
C LYS A 67 18.57 -7.05 -4.53
N SER A 68 17.28 -6.80 -4.76
CA SER A 68 16.85 -5.62 -5.52
C SER A 68 16.64 -4.41 -4.59
N ASN A 69 16.74 -3.21 -5.16
CA ASN A 69 16.49 -1.98 -4.40
C ASN A 69 15.03 -1.91 -3.92
N GLU A 70 14.09 -2.40 -4.73
CA GLU A 70 12.66 -2.44 -4.40
C GLU A 70 12.41 -3.32 -3.19
N TYR A 71 13.11 -4.46 -3.07
CA TYR A 71 13.01 -5.29 -1.87
C TYR A 71 13.31 -4.49 -0.61
N GLU A 72 14.46 -3.81 -0.57
CA GLU A 72 14.85 -3.01 0.60
C GLU A 72 13.87 -1.85 0.88
N LEU A 73 13.40 -1.16 -0.16
CA LEU A 73 12.39 -0.11 -0.03
C LEU A 73 11.07 -0.62 0.54
N ILE A 74 10.58 -1.77 0.06
CA ILE A 74 9.33 -2.38 0.53
C ILE A 74 9.48 -2.87 1.98
N ILE A 75 10.61 -3.50 2.33
CA ILE A 75 10.90 -3.90 3.71
C ILE A 75 10.85 -2.67 4.64
N ASN A 76 11.52 -1.57 4.25
CA ASN A 76 11.57 -0.37 5.07
C ASN A 76 10.20 0.31 5.19
N LEU A 77 9.44 0.37 4.09
CA LEU A 77 8.06 0.87 4.10
C LEU A 77 7.17 0.07 5.05
N VAL A 78 7.17 -1.26 4.95
CA VAL A 78 6.33 -2.10 5.82
C VAL A 78 6.73 -1.98 7.28
N LYS A 79 8.03 -1.88 7.59
CA LYS A 79 8.49 -1.63 8.97
C LYS A 79 7.98 -0.28 9.50
N ALA A 80 8.08 0.77 8.69
CA ALA A 80 7.58 2.09 9.05
C ALA A 80 6.06 2.09 9.29
N VAL A 81 5.29 1.47 8.39
CA VAL A 81 3.83 1.34 8.52
C VAL A 81 3.44 0.54 9.77
N LYS A 82 4.10 -0.60 10.02
CA LYS A 82 3.84 -1.42 11.21
C LYS A 82 4.15 -0.69 12.51
N THR A 83 5.16 0.16 12.51
CA THR A 83 5.49 1.00 13.68
C THR A 83 4.42 2.06 13.86
N TYR A 84 4.10 2.80 12.79
CA TYR A 84 3.05 3.81 12.78
C TYR A 84 1.70 3.28 13.28
N LEU A 85 1.26 2.11 12.82
CA LEU A 85 -0.01 1.51 13.23
C LEU A 85 -0.02 1.00 14.69
N LYS A 86 1.16 0.69 15.26
CA LYS A 86 1.27 0.26 16.66
C LYS A 86 1.22 1.43 17.64
N ASP A 87 1.67 2.60 17.22
CA ASP A 87 1.76 3.80 18.06
C ASP A 87 0.39 4.48 18.27
N ASP A 88 -0.72 3.76 18.02
CA ASP A 88 -2.13 4.16 18.13
C ASP A 88 -2.38 5.65 17.77
N PRO A 89 -2.12 6.06 16.51
CA PRO A 89 -2.25 7.45 16.14
C PRO A 89 -3.72 7.87 16.16
N LYS A 90 -3.97 9.14 16.50
CA LYS A 90 -5.25 9.78 16.16
C LYS A 90 -5.30 9.97 14.63
N ILE A 91 -5.76 8.93 13.94
CA ILE A 91 -5.81 8.89 12.47
C ILE A 91 -7.07 9.60 12.00
N ASP A 92 -6.90 10.60 11.14
CA ASP A 92 -7.97 11.11 10.29
C ASP A 92 -8.16 10.13 9.12
N HIS A 93 -9.00 9.12 9.33
CA HIS A 93 -9.19 8.02 8.40
C HIS A 93 -9.75 8.48 7.05
N GLU A 94 -10.63 9.48 7.04
CA GLU A 94 -11.24 9.99 5.82
C GLU A 94 -10.21 10.72 4.97
N LYS A 95 -9.44 11.63 5.57
CA LYS A 95 -8.36 12.33 4.86
C LYS A 95 -7.31 11.37 4.32
N CYS A 96 -6.88 10.40 5.14
CA CYS A 96 -5.91 9.39 4.73
C CYS A 96 -6.44 8.53 3.57
N LEU A 97 -7.73 8.14 3.62
CA LEU A 97 -8.35 7.36 2.56
C LEU A 97 -8.38 8.17 1.26
N ASN A 98 -8.88 9.40 1.30
CA ASN A 98 -8.95 10.29 0.12
C ASN A 98 -7.57 10.52 -0.51
N ASN A 99 -6.55 10.79 0.31
CA ASN A 99 -5.17 10.93 -0.14
C ASN A 99 -4.66 9.65 -0.82
N THR A 100 -4.97 8.48 -0.25
CA THR A 100 -4.56 7.20 -0.80
C THR A 100 -5.26 6.89 -2.12
N MET A 101 -6.58 7.05 -2.22
CA MET A 101 -7.32 6.75 -3.45
C MET A 101 -6.81 7.62 -4.60
N LYS A 102 -6.62 8.93 -4.34
CA LYS A 102 -6.02 9.84 -5.31
C LYS A 102 -4.62 9.40 -5.74
N LEU A 103 -3.75 9.07 -4.79
CA LEU A 103 -2.39 8.60 -5.11
C LEU A 103 -2.40 7.37 -6.02
N LEU A 104 -3.26 6.39 -5.72
CA LEU A 104 -3.33 5.14 -6.46
C LEU A 104 -3.91 5.35 -7.87
N GLN A 105 -4.96 6.15 -8.00
CA GLN A 105 -5.50 6.52 -9.30
C GLN A 105 -4.45 7.25 -10.15
N ASP A 106 -3.85 8.32 -9.62
CA ASP A 106 -2.81 9.09 -10.32
C ASP A 106 -1.60 8.24 -10.77
N TYR A 107 -1.30 7.15 -10.05
CA TYR A 107 -0.17 6.28 -10.36
C TYR A 107 -0.47 5.22 -11.43
N TYR A 108 -1.74 4.81 -11.55
CA TYR A 108 -2.15 3.76 -12.49
C TYR A 108 -2.88 4.29 -13.73
N SER A 109 -3.37 5.53 -13.72
CA SER A 109 -3.95 6.23 -14.88
C SER A 109 -2.94 6.53 -15.99
#